data_AF-A0A7W0C890-F1
#
_entry.id   AF-A0A7W0C890-F1
#
_cell.length_a   1.000
_cell.length_b   1.000
_cell.length_c   1.000
_cell.angle_alpha   90.00
_cell.angle_beta   90.00
_cell.angle_gamma   90.00
#
_symmetry.space_group_name_H-M   'P 1'
#
loop_
_entity.id
_entity.type
_entity.pdbx_description
1 polymer ?
#
loop_
_entity_poly.entity_id
_entity_poly.type
_entity_poly.pdbx_seq_one_letter_code
_entity_poly.pdbx_strand_id
1 'polypeptide(L)'
;MSDHHHHDHGHGHDHDHGHDHQHVHSHESGSSEMSMAAKLEKMVSHWLKHNADHAETYRQWADRARQAGLPEVAEILESVAKDSQAINTDLEKAGQVLKGK
;
A
#
# COMPACT_ATOMS: atom_id res chain seq x y z
N MET A 1 -7.48 48.05 -37.93
CA MET A 1 -6.92 47.99 -36.57
C MET A 1 -8.03 47.48 -35.68
N SER A 2 -7.92 46.22 -35.26
CA SER A 2 -9.01 45.48 -34.61
C SER A 2 -8.79 45.53 -33.10
N ASP A 3 -9.56 46.38 -32.41
CA ASP A 3 -9.54 46.46 -30.95
C ASP A 3 -10.55 45.45 -30.37
N HIS A 4 -10.01 44.41 -29.74
CA HIS A 4 -10.77 43.39 -29.02
C HIS A 4 -10.86 43.79 -27.55
N HIS A 5 -12.09 44.03 -27.07
CA HIS A 5 -12.37 44.28 -25.67
C HIS A 5 -12.24 43.00 -24.83
N HIS A 6 -11.24 42.98 -23.94
CA HIS A 6 -11.05 41.98 -22.89
C HIS A 6 -12.00 42.31 -21.73
N HIS A 7 -12.84 41.37 -21.29
CA HIS A 7 -13.55 41.47 -20.01
C HIS A 7 -12.89 40.54 -19.00
N ASP A 8 -12.33 41.14 -17.96
CA ASP A 8 -11.85 40.49 -16.75
C ASP A 8 -13.06 40.17 -15.85
N HIS A 9 -13.18 38.91 -15.44
CA HIS A 9 -14.14 38.47 -14.42
C HIS A 9 -13.38 37.74 -13.31
N GLY A 10 -12.80 38.52 -12.40
CA GLY A 10 -12.34 38.03 -11.11
C GLY A 10 -13.50 37.51 -10.26
N HIS A 11 -13.63 36.18 -10.17
CA HIS A 11 -14.49 35.53 -9.19
C HIS A 11 -13.73 35.35 -7.87
N GLY A 12 -14.03 36.20 -6.89
CA GLY A 12 -13.62 36.01 -5.51
C GLY A 12 -14.37 34.85 -4.88
N HIS A 13 -13.64 33.86 -4.40
CA HIS A 13 -14.16 32.78 -3.55
C HIS A 13 -13.52 32.89 -2.17
N ASP A 14 -14.24 33.53 -1.25
CA ASP A 14 -14.01 33.40 0.18
C ASP A 14 -14.54 32.03 0.63
N HIS A 15 -13.64 31.16 1.11
CA HIS A 15 -14.00 29.92 1.79
C HIS A 15 -13.47 29.95 3.22
N ASP A 16 -14.38 30.25 4.14
CA ASP A 16 -14.22 30.03 5.57
C ASP A 16 -14.09 28.52 5.84
N HIS A 17 -12.96 28.10 6.42
CA HIS A 17 -12.70 26.72 6.80
C HIS A 17 -12.60 26.59 8.32
N GLY A 18 -13.71 26.83 9.00
CA GLY A 18 -13.91 26.47 10.40
C GLY A 18 -14.56 25.10 10.55
N HIS A 19 -13.78 24.03 10.52
CA HIS A 19 -14.24 22.72 11.00
C HIS A 19 -13.26 22.14 12.01
N ASP A 20 -13.49 22.50 13.27
CA ASP A 20 -12.94 21.84 14.45
C ASP A 20 -13.64 20.48 14.58
N HIS A 21 -12.98 19.43 14.09
CA HIS A 21 -13.42 18.05 14.32
C HIS A 21 -12.57 17.43 15.43
N GLN A 22 -12.95 17.71 16.67
CA GLN A 22 -12.62 16.85 17.80
C GLN A 22 -13.26 15.47 17.57
N HIS A 23 -12.49 14.57 16.98
CA HIS A 23 -12.81 13.14 16.93
C HIS A 23 -12.53 12.50 18.29
N VAL A 24 -13.42 12.78 19.26
CA VAL A 24 -13.54 11.97 20.47
C VAL A 24 -14.20 10.64 20.09
N HIS A 25 -13.40 9.66 19.70
CA HIS A 25 -13.85 8.28 19.56
C HIS A 25 -14.01 7.65 20.95
N SER A 26 -15.09 8.01 21.64
CA SER A 26 -15.66 7.11 22.65
C SER A 26 -16.43 6.03 21.91
N HIS A 27 -15.85 4.84 21.79
CA HIS A 27 -16.56 3.66 21.30
C HIS A 27 -16.62 2.60 22.39
N GLU A 28 -17.45 2.87 23.41
CA GLU A 28 -18.13 1.77 24.09
C GLU A 28 -19.35 1.39 23.23
N SER A 29 -19.16 0.40 22.36
CA SER A 29 -20.25 -0.26 21.64
C SER A 29 -19.71 -1.60 21.15
N GLY A 30 -20.39 -2.70 21.53
CA GLY A 30 -19.94 -4.08 21.36
C GLY A 30 -19.75 -4.52 19.91
N SER A 31 -18.61 -4.18 19.32
CA SER A 31 -18.06 -4.93 18.20
C SER A 31 -17.48 -6.21 18.77
N SER A 32 -17.89 -7.37 18.27
CA SER A 32 -17.26 -8.65 18.57
C SER A 32 -15.75 -8.48 18.35
N GLU A 33 -14.97 -8.33 19.44
CA GLU A 33 -13.53 -8.26 19.35
C GLU A 33 -13.07 -9.53 18.64
N MET A 34 -12.55 -9.38 17.41
CA MET A 34 -11.97 -10.52 16.71
C MET A 34 -10.94 -11.16 17.64
N SER A 35 -11.03 -12.48 17.78
CA SER A 35 -10.03 -13.24 18.52
C SER A 35 -8.65 -12.93 17.96
N MET A 36 -7.61 -13.04 18.78
CA MET A 36 -6.24 -12.80 18.31
C MET A 36 -5.91 -13.70 17.11
N ALA A 37 -6.41 -14.94 17.09
CA ALA A 37 -6.26 -15.86 15.96
C ALA A 37 -6.89 -15.31 14.68
N ALA A 38 -8.14 -14.84 14.73
CA ALA A 38 -8.83 -14.26 13.57
C ALA A 38 -8.14 -12.97 13.07
N LYS A 39 -7.63 -12.13 13.99
CA LYS A 39 -6.82 -10.95 13.64
C LYS A 39 -5.55 -11.39 12.88
N LEU A 40 -4.83 -12.40 13.37
CA LEU A 40 -3.61 -12.90 12.74
C LEU A 40 -3.87 -13.53 11.37
N GLU A 41 -4.94 -14.32 11.20
CA GLU A 41 -5.28 -14.92 9.89
C GLU A 41 -5.47 -13.85 8.81
N LYS A 42 -6.20 -12.77 9.16
CA LYS A 42 -6.42 -11.66 8.24
C LYS A 42 -5.11 -10.97 7.87
N MET A 43 -4.22 -10.75 8.85
CA MET A 43 -2.92 -10.10 8.61
C MET A 43 -1.98 -10.97 7.78
N VAL A 44 -1.87 -12.27 8.10
CA VAL A 44 -1.03 -13.21 7.35
C VAL A 44 -1.48 -13.28 5.88
N SER A 45 -2.78 -13.38 5.63
CA SER A 45 -3.34 -13.37 4.28
C SER A 45 -3.01 -12.07 3.52
N HIS A 46 -3.11 -10.93 4.21
CA HIS A 46 -2.77 -9.63 3.62
C HIS A 46 -1.27 -9.53 3.26
N TRP A 47 -0.38 -9.94 4.17
CA TRP A 47 1.07 -9.89 3.95
C TRP A 47 1.53 -10.83 2.84
N LEU A 48 0.94 -12.04 2.74
CA LEU A 48 1.21 -12.97 1.64
C LEU A 48 1.00 -12.32 0.28
N LYS A 49 -0.17 -11.68 0.10
CA LYS A 49 -0.48 -10.97 -1.13
C LYS A 49 0.49 -9.81 -1.37
N HIS A 50 0.70 -8.97 -0.37
CA HIS A 50 1.52 -7.77 -0.49
C HIS A 50 2.98 -8.09 -0.86
N ASN A 51 3.57 -9.12 -0.27
CA ASN A 51 4.90 -9.60 -0.60
C ASN A 51 4.99 -10.17 -2.01
N ALA A 52 3.93 -10.83 -2.50
CA ALA A 52 3.87 -11.32 -3.88
C ALA A 52 3.84 -10.14 -4.87
N ASP A 53 3.04 -9.11 -4.59
CA ASP A 53 2.97 -7.88 -5.38
C ASP A 53 4.33 -7.14 -5.40
N HIS A 54 5.02 -7.09 -4.25
CA HIS A 54 6.37 -6.54 -4.14
C HIS A 54 7.39 -7.35 -4.96
N ALA A 55 7.39 -8.68 -4.83
CA ALA A 55 8.31 -9.54 -5.58
C ALA A 55 8.13 -9.38 -7.10
N GLU A 56 6.89 -9.24 -7.58
CA GLU A 56 6.63 -8.95 -8.99
C GLU A 56 7.20 -7.59 -9.39
N THR A 57 6.94 -6.55 -8.60
CA THR A 57 7.44 -5.20 -8.86
C THR A 57 8.98 -5.19 -8.92
N TYR A 58 9.66 -5.87 -8.00
CA TYR A 58 11.12 -5.96 -8.00
C TYR A 58 11.66 -6.64 -9.26
N ARG A 59 11.02 -7.72 -9.73
CA ARG A 59 11.39 -8.37 -11.00
C ARG A 59 11.22 -7.45 -12.20
N GLN A 60 10.09 -6.73 -12.28
CA GLN A 60 9.86 -5.74 -13.34
C GLN A 60 10.94 -4.65 -13.35
N TRP A 61 11.39 -4.20 -12.18
CA TRP A 61 12.47 -3.22 -12.08
C TRP A 61 13.86 -3.81 -12.32
N ALA A 62 14.08 -5.09 -11.99
CA ALA A 62 15.30 -5.80 -12.37
C ALA A 62 15.45 -5.83 -13.90
N ASP A 63 14.37 -6.13 -14.62
CA ASP A 63 14.37 -6.10 -16.10
C ASP A 63 14.67 -4.70 -16.65
N ARG A 64 14.08 -3.66 -16.06
CA ARG A 64 14.41 -2.27 -16.43
C ARG A 64 15.87 -1.92 -16.14
N ALA A 65 16.42 -2.37 -15.01
CA ALA A 65 17.82 -2.15 -14.66
C ALA A 65 18.76 -2.85 -15.65
N ARG A 66 18.45 -4.08 -16.09
CA ARG A 66 19.19 -4.77 -17.16
C ARG A 66 19.18 -3.95 -18.46
N GLN A 67 18.02 -3.47 -18.88
CA GLN A 67 17.86 -2.66 -20.09
C GLN A 67 18.62 -1.33 -19.99
N ALA A 68 18.76 -0.77 -18.79
CA ALA A 68 19.52 0.45 -18.53
C ALA A 68 21.04 0.22 -18.38
N GLY A 69 21.54 -1.01 -18.55
CA GLY A 69 22.96 -1.33 -18.40
C GLY A 69 23.45 -1.38 -16.95
N LEU A 70 22.56 -1.66 -16.00
CA LEU A 70 22.85 -1.78 -14.57
C LEU A 70 22.65 -3.23 -14.09
N PRO A 71 23.50 -4.19 -14.52
CA PRO A 71 23.30 -5.61 -14.23
C PRO A 71 23.39 -5.95 -12.74
N GLU A 72 24.30 -5.31 -12.00
CA GLU A 72 24.43 -5.54 -10.55
C GLU A 72 23.17 -5.13 -9.77
N VAL A 73 22.54 -4.01 -10.16
CA VAL A 73 21.27 -3.56 -9.56
C VAL A 73 20.16 -4.56 -9.87
N ALA A 74 20.12 -5.07 -11.10
CA ALA A 74 19.14 -6.09 -11.48
C ALA A 74 19.29 -7.37 -10.66
N GLU A 75 20.51 -7.85 -10.45
CA GLU A 75 20.80 -9.03 -9.63
C GLU A 75 20.35 -8.85 -8.17
N ILE A 76 20.61 -7.66 -7.59
CA ILE A 76 20.15 -7.34 -6.24
C ILE A 76 18.61 -7.36 -6.18
N LEU A 77 17.92 -6.74 -7.14
CA LEU A 77 16.46 -6.71 -7.17
C LEU A 77 15.84 -8.11 -7.34
N GLU A 78 16.44 -8.98 -8.13
CA GLU A 78 16.04 -10.40 -8.21
C GLU A 78 16.21 -11.13 -6.89
N SER A 79 17.33 -10.88 -6.19
CA SER A 79 17.56 -11.45 -4.86
C SER A 79 16.48 -11.01 -3.88
N VAL A 80 16.13 -9.72 -3.87
CA VAL A 80 15.07 -9.19 -3.00
C VAL A 80 13.70 -9.79 -3.35
N ALA A 81 13.41 -10.00 -4.64
CA ALA A 81 12.20 -10.68 -5.07
C ALA A 81 12.12 -12.13 -4.57
N LYS A 82 13.25 -12.85 -4.60
CA LYS A 82 13.36 -14.22 -4.07
C LYS A 82 13.20 -14.25 -2.56
N ASP A 83 13.82 -13.32 -1.84
CA ASP A 83 13.71 -13.24 -0.38
C ASP A 83 12.27 -12.95 0.05
N SER A 84 11.55 -12.10 -0.70
CA SER A 84 10.13 -11.84 -0.49
C SER A 84 9.26 -13.11 -0.67
N GLN A 85 9.62 -13.99 -1.62
CA GLN A 85 8.96 -15.29 -1.79
C GLN A 85 9.28 -16.26 -0.65
N ALA A 86 10.51 -16.25 -0.13
CA ALA A 86 10.88 -17.06 1.03
C ALA A 86 10.09 -16.64 2.28
N ILE A 87 9.91 -15.34 2.51
CA ILE A 87 9.04 -14.81 3.56
C ILE A 87 7.61 -15.35 3.39
N ASN A 88 7.09 -15.41 2.16
CA ASN A 88 5.77 -15.99 1.91
C ASN A 88 5.67 -17.45 2.29
N THR A 89 6.69 -18.26 2.03
CA THR A 89 6.72 -19.66 2.49
C THR A 89 6.61 -19.77 4.02
N ASP A 90 7.22 -18.87 4.78
CA ASP A 90 7.11 -18.87 6.23
C ASP A 90 5.75 -18.35 6.72
N LEU A 91 5.18 -17.34 6.05
CA LEU A 91 3.83 -16.86 6.31
C LEU A 91 2.76 -17.93 6.00
N GLU A 92 2.94 -18.73 4.95
CA GLU A 92 2.07 -19.86 4.64
C GLU A 92 2.06 -20.90 5.76
N LYS A 93 3.24 -21.24 6.33
CA LYS A 93 3.33 -22.12 7.50
C LYS A 93 2.59 -21.52 8.70
N ALA A 94 2.75 -20.23 8.97
CA ALA A 94 2.02 -19.54 10.03
C ALA A 94 0.50 -19.62 9.81
N GLY A 95 0.03 -19.41 8.58
CA GLY A 95 -1.37 -19.56 8.20
C GLY A 95 -1.91 -20.97 8.39
N GLN A 96 -1.11 -22.00 8.14
CA GLN A 96 -1.49 -23.40 8.40
C GLN A 96 -1.63 -23.70 9.89
N VAL A 97 -0.72 -23.18 10.72
CA VAL A 97 -0.80 -23.32 12.18
C VAL A 97 -2.04 -22.63 12.75
N LEU A 98 -2.41 -21.46 12.22
CA LEU A 98 -3.62 -20.73 12.65
C LEU A 98 -4.91 -21.50 12.33
N LYS A 99 -5.03 -22.08 11.14
CA LYS A 99 -6.21 -22.89 10.73
C LYS A 99 -6.41 -24.16 11.55
N GLY A 100 -5.36 -24.62 12.24
CA GLY A 100 -5.42 -25.78 13.13
C GLY A 100 -5.74 -25.45 14.59
N LYS A 101 -6.00 -24.18 14.93
CA LYS A 101 -6.42 -23.73 16.27
C LYS A 101 -7.91 -23.48 16.32
#